data_AF-A0A845HRS8-F1
#
_entry.id   AF-A0A845HRS8-F1
#
_cell.length_a   1.000
_cell.length_b   1.000
_cell.length_c   1.000
_cell.angle_alpha   90.00
_cell.angle_beta   90.00
_cell.angle_gamma   90.00
#
_symmetry.space_group_name_H-M   'P 1'
#
loop_
_entity.id
_entity.type
_entity.pdbx_description
1 polymer ?
#
loop_
_entity_poly.entity_id
_entity_poly.type
_entity_poly.pdbx_seq_one_letter_code
_entity_poly.pdbx_strand_id
1 'polypeptide(L)'
;MAIDYNVFYTPKRGAAYKDEKIVKHSHYKEPVDQRPGRLAGRSRIWGDASLEVQKQVIDKLIATGKAGGMNVRRVAMLLAMAKIESGFNPDAAAGTTSASGLGQFIDDTGEAYGLDKSNRFDVDANAKALFAYFLANEKLAKKRGKPDVWVYKYHHDGPTQDYGGEALATGKFAKIADAFEKALDVGHALSIVDAAGAPIPDATIKVVQNGKEALMKTNEHGMLPTFMASPNFGALTIHIQKASNEFKELGQLAIDKLSSAWTIVAPKERVAVKTHAHVDKAPPAVKTPGMHKVKKGETLSNIARAHGTTYLELAKLNNIDKPYLLYPDQMLKVPAGEGNPAPAATKPAATAPAHTNAPAHASASTAATGSHADGAEAKDKPVQTTAPTTSATPAATKPVVKEQRSADTTHPEARVAKTQVSDRITAAITHAMNHKFAKSKGKCLKFVKGALLAAGYFPAYPGVEHAKDFGPTLEKAGFKNLLVTEPGTNIKTAPIGSVLIYNPVEKQSYSGGVISGHIEIKHAGGYVSDFNGNNPCYRTDPVKLVSPVNVKYGVSFKVTGIWYKE
;
A
#
# COMPACT_ATOMS: atom_id res chain seq x y z
N MET A 1 5.54 -14.06 7.69
CA MET A 1 6.35 -14.11 6.44
C MET A 1 7.31 -15.28 6.56
N ALA A 2 7.71 -15.90 5.44
CA ALA A 2 8.85 -16.80 5.42
C ALA A 2 9.77 -16.39 4.27
N ILE A 3 10.96 -15.89 4.57
CA ILE A 3 12.02 -15.79 3.57
C ILE A 3 12.41 -17.25 3.21
N ASP A 4 12.76 -17.56 1.96
CA ASP A 4 13.51 -18.81 1.73
C ASP A 4 14.91 -18.64 2.29
N TYR A 5 15.01 -18.90 3.58
CA TYR A 5 16.25 -18.76 4.31
C TYR A 5 17.32 -19.69 3.75
N ASN A 6 17.05 -20.76 2.99
CA ASN A 6 18.10 -21.65 2.49
C ASN A 6 19.07 -20.98 1.52
N VAL A 7 18.62 -19.97 0.76
CA VAL A 7 19.52 -19.14 -0.08
C VAL A 7 20.49 -18.35 0.82
N PHE A 8 19.94 -17.71 1.86
CA PHE A 8 20.69 -16.86 2.77
C PHE A 8 21.51 -17.64 3.79
N TYR A 9 21.06 -18.81 4.23
CA TYR A 9 21.54 -19.60 5.36
C TYR A 9 23.01 -20.02 5.23
N THR A 10 23.68 -20.12 6.38
CA THR A 10 25.02 -20.66 6.54
C THR A 10 24.92 -22.04 7.18
N PRO A 11 24.88 -23.13 6.38
CA PRO A 11 24.61 -24.49 6.87
C PRO A 11 25.80 -25.16 7.57
N LYS A 12 26.98 -24.55 7.52
CA LYS A 12 28.23 -25.07 8.10
C LYS A 12 28.94 -23.93 8.81
N ARG A 13 29.37 -24.15 10.05
CA ARG A 13 30.32 -23.25 10.70
C ARG A 13 31.71 -23.32 10.05
N GLY A 14 32.49 -22.27 10.21
CA GLY A 14 33.88 -22.22 9.78
C GLY A 14 34.81 -23.12 10.62
N ALA A 15 36.10 -23.10 10.29
CA ALA A 15 37.12 -23.64 11.18
C ALA A 15 37.31 -22.73 12.41
N ALA A 16 37.67 -23.31 13.55
CA ALA A 16 38.12 -22.54 14.70
C ALA A 16 39.54 -21.98 14.46
N TYR A 17 39.84 -20.82 15.03
CA TYR A 17 41.24 -20.36 15.15
C TYR A 17 41.99 -21.26 16.14
N LYS A 18 43.24 -21.62 15.82
CA LYS A 18 44.16 -22.25 16.78
C LYS A 18 44.66 -21.23 17.79
N ASP A 19 45.01 -21.67 19.00
CA ASP A 19 45.46 -20.80 20.08
C ASP A 19 46.67 -19.93 19.72
N GLU A 20 47.63 -20.47 18.96
CA GLU A 20 48.82 -19.73 18.51
C GLU A 20 48.52 -18.62 17.50
N LYS A 21 47.30 -18.60 16.93
CA LYS A 21 46.82 -17.57 15.99
C LYS A 21 45.86 -16.57 16.64
N ILE A 22 45.57 -16.68 17.94
CA ILE A 22 44.67 -15.77 18.65
C ILE A 22 45.50 -14.64 19.29
N VAL A 23 45.38 -13.43 18.77
CA VAL A 23 46.09 -12.25 19.27
C VAL A 23 45.45 -11.71 20.56
N LYS A 24 46.24 -11.08 21.43
CA LYS A 24 45.77 -10.62 22.76
C LYS A 24 44.60 -9.62 22.71
N HIS A 25 44.47 -8.85 21.63
CA HIS A 25 43.40 -7.87 21.43
C HIS A 25 42.18 -8.44 20.67
N SER A 26 42.11 -9.76 20.45
CA SER A 26 40.98 -10.41 19.80
C SER A 26 39.87 -10.78 20.80
N HIS A 27 38.63 -10.50 20.42
CA HIS A 27 37.42 -10.88 21.16
C HIS A 27 37.08 -12.37 21.03
N TYR A 28 37.88 -13.16 20.30
CA TYR A 28 37.62 -14.58 20.05
C TYR A 28 37.66 -15.46 21.31
N LYS A 29 38.30 -14.98 22.39
CA LYS A 29 38.30 -15.64 23.72
C LYS A 29 37.30 -15.05 24.71
N GLU A 30 36.51 -14.05 24.31
CA GLU A 30 35.44 -13.51 25.16
C GLU A 30 34.25 -14.48 25.22
N PRO A 31 33.69 -14.75 26.42
CA PRO A 31 32.53 -15.63 26.55
C PRO A 31 31.35 -15.09 25.75
N VAL A 32 30.59 -16.00 25.12
CA VAL A 32 29.36 -15.62 24.41
C VAL A 32 28.24 -15.42 25.44
N ASP A 33 27.55 -14.28 25.34
CA ASP A 33 26.39 -13.98 26.18
C ASP A 33 25.18 -14.84 25.78
N GLN A 34 24.82 -15.81 26.62
CA GLN A 34 23.68 -16.72 26.41
C GLN A 34 22.45 -16.32 27.23
N ARG A 35 22.32 -15.07 27.68
CA ARG A 35 21.15 -14.62 28.46
C ARG A 35 19.83 -14.83 27.68
N PRO A 36 18.77 -15.36 28.32
CA PRO A 36 17.48 -15.59 27.66
C PRO A 36 16.95 -14.36 26.94
N GLY A 37 16.46 -14.56 25.71
CA GLY A 37 15.95 -13.48 24.84
C GLY A 37 17.01 -12.75 24.02
N ARG A 38 18.31 -12.92 24.29
CA ARG A 38 19.37 -12.43 23.39
C ARG A 38 19.47 -13.32 22.14
N LEU A 39 19.63 -12.71 20.96
CA LEU A 39 20.02 -13.40 19.74
C LEU A 39 21.54 -13.72 19.78
N ALA A 40 21.87 -14.96 20.11
CA ALA A 40 23.24 -15.41 20.35
C ALA A 40 23.70 -16.51 19.36
N GLY A 41 24.97 -16.46 18.99
CA GLY A 41 25.68 -17.61 18.40
C GLY A 41 25.92 -18.72 19.42
N ARG A 42 26.38 -19.87 18.96
CA ARG A 42 26.88 -20.96 19.82
C ARG A 42 28.34 -20.77 20.21
N SER A 43 29.10 -20.04 19.40
CA SER A 43 30.52 -19.75 19.60
C SER A 43 30.94 -18.48 18.85
N ARG A 44 32.23 -18.10 18.96
CA ARG A 44 32.84 -17.01 18.18
C ARG A 44 33.13 -17.37 16.71
N ILE A 45 32.81 -18.59 16.27
CA ILE A 45 33.14 -19.10 14.93
C ILE A 45 32.12 -18.60 13.88
N TRP A 46 32.62 -18.18 12.72
CA TRP A 46 31.81 -17.86 11.53
C TRP A 46 30.71 -18.90 11.28
N GLY A 47 29.46 -18.46 11.09
CA GLY A 47 28.32 -19.32 10.80
C GLY A 47 27.85 -20.24 11.94
N ASP A 48 28.49 -20.24 13.12
CA ASP A 48 28.11 -21.09 14.26
C ASP A 48 26.95 -20.49 15.08
N ALA A 49 25.86 -20.13 14.40
CA ALA A 49 24.59 -19.74 14.99
C ALA A 49 23.49 -20.73 14.59
N SER A 50 22.45 -20.88 15.42
CA SER A 50 21.30 -21.71 15.06
C SER A 50 20.59 -21.15 13.82
N LEU A 51 19.92 -22.00 13.05
CA LEU A 51 19.11 -21.55 11.90
C LEU A 51 18.16 -20.43 12.33
N GLU A 52 17.49 -20.56 13.48
CA GLU A 52 16.53 -19.58 13.99
C GLU A 52 17.19 -18.23 14.35
N VAL A 53 18.39 -18.22 14.91
CA VAL A 53 19.13 -16.97 15.15
C VAL A 53 19.59 -16.35 13.83
N GLN A 54 20.09 -17.14 12.87
CA GLN A 54 20.42 -16.64 11.54
C GLN A 54 19.21 -16.01 10.84
N LYS A 55 18.01 -16.61 10.95
CA LYS A 55 16.77 -16.03 10.42
C LYS A 55 16.49 -14.64 11.00
N GLN A 56 16.48 -14.52 12.32
CA GLN A 56 16.09 -13.29 13.01
C GLN A 56 17.15 -12.18 12.83
N VAL A 57 18.42 -12.55 12.64
CA VAL A 57 19.48 -11.65 12.15
C VAL A 57 19.20 -11.16 10.74
N ILE A 58 18.84 -12.05 9.80
CA ILE A 58 18.50 -11.70 8.41
C ILE A 58 17.28 -10.77 8.36
N ASP A 59 16.22 -11.04 9.13
CA ASP A 59 15.05 -10.16 9.24
C ASP A 59 15.42 -8.77 9.77
N LYS A 60 16.24 -8.68 10.83
CA LYS A 60 16.70 -7.39 11.38
C LYS A 60 17.55 -6.60 10.38
N LEU A 61 18.40 -7.25 9.59
CA LEU A 61 19.18 -6.61 8.52
C LEU A 61 18.27 -6.09 7.39
N ILE A 62 17.28 -6.88 6.97
CA ILE A 62 16.29 -6.47 5.96
C ILE A 62 15.43 -5.30 6.46
N ALA A 63 14.95 -5.38 7.70
CA ALA A 63 14.15 -4.32 8.32
C ALA A 63 14.95 -3.01 8.44
N THR A 64 16.21 -3.09 8.89
CA THR A 64 17.10 -1.92 9.00
C THR A 64 17.37 -1.29 7.63
N GLY A 65 17.70 -2.10 6.62
CA GLY A 65 17.92 -1.61 5.26
C GLY A 65 16.67 -0.96 4.66
N LYS A 66 15.50 -1.60 4.77
CA LYS A 66 14.23 -1.06 4.27
C LYS A 66 13.81 0.23 4.99
N ALA A 67 13.92 0.28 6.32
CA ALA A 67 13.64 1.49 7.10
C ALA A 67 14.58 2.65 6.73
N GLY A 68 15.83 2.34 6.38
CA GLY A 68 16.81 3.28 5.85
C GLY A 68 16.67 3.61 4.35
N GLY A 69 15.63 3.15 3.67
CA GLY A 69 15.36 3.48 2.26
C GLY A 69 16.24 2.73 1.24
N MET A 70 16.76 1.56 1.59
CA MET A 70 17.44 0.68 0.62
C MET A 70 16.44 0.03 -0.35
N ASN A 71 16.83 -0.07 -1.62
CA ASN A 71 16.16 -0.90 -2.61
C ASN A 71 16.64 -2.38 -2.49
N VAL A 72 16.01 -3.28 -3.25
CA VAL A 72 16.32 -4.73 -3.21
C VAL A 72 17.82 -5.00 -3.39
N ARG A 73 18.46 -4.41 -4.42
CA ARG A 73 19.92 -4.48 -4.65
C ARG A 73 20.76 -4.19 -3.40
N ARG A 74 20.48 -3.08 -2.72
CA ARG A 74 21.22 -2.65 -1.53
C ARG A 74 20.98 -3.57 -0.33
N VAL A 75 19.74 -4.06 -0.13
CA VAL A 75 19.44 -5.03 0.92
C VAL A 75 20.13 -6.38 0.64
N ALA A 76 20.13 -6.83 -0.61
CA ALA A 76 20.83 -8.04 -1.05
C ALA A 76 22.34 -7.94 -0.81
N MET A 77 22.95 -6.80 -1.16
CA MET A 77 24.35 -6.53 -0.84
C MET A 77 24.63 -6.48 0.68
N LEU A 78 23.78 -5.81 1.47
CA LEU A 78 23.93 -5.74 2.94
C LEU A 78 23.91 -7.14 3.58
N LEU A 79 23.00 -8.01 3.14
CA LEU A 79 22.94 -9.41 3.54
C LEU A 79 24.17 -10.20 3.06
N ALA A 80 24.66 -9.95 1.84
CA ALA A 80 25.85 -10.61 1.30
C ALA A 80 27.11 -10.27 2.11
N MET A 81 27.21 -9.05 2.67
CA MET A 81 28.28 -8.67 3.60
C MET A 81 28.19 -9.53 4.86
N ALA A 82 27.06 -9.51 5.56
CA ALA A 82 26.87 -10.29 6.79
C ALA A 82 27.06 -11.81 6.57
N LYS A 83 26.69 -12.35 5.40
CA LYS A 83 27.01 -13.75 5.05
C LYS A 83 28.51 -14.00 4.95
N ILE A 84 29.27 -13.12 4.29
CA ILE A 84 30.70 -13.35 4.09
C ILE A 84 31.48 -13.10 5.38
N GLU A 85 31.18 -12.01 6.10
CA GLU A 85 31.94 -11.60 7.29
C GLU A 85 31.66 -12.50 8.51
N SER A 86 30.39 -12.79 8.81
CA SER A 86 30.02 -13.52 10.04
C SER A 86 29.27 -14.83 9.81
N GLY A 87 28.81 -15.09 8.57
CA GLY A 87 27.91 -16.20 8.29
C GLY A 87 26.54 -16.04 8.96
N PHE A 88 26.13 -14.80 9.28
CA PHE A 88 24.99 -14.46 10.14
C PHE A 88 25.10 -14.94 11.60
N ASN A 89 26.31 -15.22 12.10
CA ASN A 89 26.54 -15.39 13.54
C ASN A 89 26.76 -14.01 14.20
N PRO A 90 25.87 -13.51 15.08
CA PRO A 90 26.04 -12.21 15.72
C PRO A 90 27.20 -12.14 16.72
N ASP A 91 27.72 -13.30 17.14
CA ASP A 91 28.86 -13.44 18.04
C ASP A 91 30.20 -13.70 17.34
N ALA A 92 30.23 -13.73 16.01
CA ALA A 92 31.45 -14.00 15.25
C ALA A 92 32.59 -13.04 15.62
N ALA A 93 33.81 -13.56 15.72
CA ALA A 93 35.03 -12.77 15.86
C ALA A 93 36.19 -13.42 15.09
N ALA A 94 37.16 -12.62 14.68
CA ALA A 94 38.42 -13.11 14.13
C ALA A 94 39.44 -13.33 15.25
N GLY A 95 40.14 -14.47 15.26
CA GLY A 95 41.25 -14.69 16.19
C GLY A 95 42.44 -13.76 15.95
N THR A 96 42.64 -13.28 14.73
CA THR A 96 43.84 -12.56 14.28
C THR A 96 43.78 -11.04 14.40
N THR A 97 42.63 -10.46 14.76
CA THR A 97 42.38 -9.01 14.89
C THR A 97 41.29 -8.76 15.95
N SER A 98 40.92 -7.50 16.21
CA SER A 98 39.71 -7.14 16.97
C SER A 98 38.41 -7.21 16.16
N ALA A 99 38.43 -7.81 14.96
CA ALA A 99 37.25 -7.89 14.10
C ALA A 99 36.12 -8.72 14.76
N SER A 100 34.93 -8.12 14.89
CA SER A 100 33.82 -8.68 15.67
C SER A 100 32.43 -8.34 15.13
N GLY A 101 31.42 -9.13 15.55
CA GLY A 101 30.02 -8.91 15.20
C GLY A 101 29.65 -9.30 13.76
N LEU A 102 28.45 -8.92 13.32
CA LEU A 102 27.89 -9.31 12.01
C LEU A 102 28.71 -8.83 10.81
N GLY A 103 29.36 -7.67 10.97
CA GLY A 103 30.20 -7.04 9.96
C GLY A 103 31.70 -7.25 10.15
N GLN A 104 32.15 -8.01 11.17
CA GLN A 104 33.57 -8.16 11.51
C GLN A 104 34.30 -6.80 11.66
N PHE A 105 33.68 -5.88 12.40
CA PHE A 105 34.24 -4.56 12.72
C PHE A 105 35.43 -4.70 13.67
N ILE A 106 36.60 -4.17 13.29
CA ILE A 106 37.69 -3.86 14.24
C ILE A 106 37.28 -2.69 15.15
N ASP A 107 37.80 -2.64 16.38
CA ASP A 107 37.42 -1.65 17.42
C ASP A 107 37.25 -0.21 16.88
N ASP A 108 38.31 0.38 16.34
CA ASP A 108 38.34 1.78 15.84
C ASP A 108 37.24 2.06 14.79
N THR A 109 36.95 1.08 13.92
CA THR A 109 35.90 1.22 12.90
C THR A 109 34.52 0.97 13.50
N GLY A 110 34.41 0.07 14.47
CA GLY A 110 33.20 -0.15 15.25
C GLY A 110 32.76 1.13 15.98
N GLU A 111 33.68 1.76 16.72
CA GLU A 111 33.43 2.99 17.49
C GLU A 111 32.94 4.13 16.57
N ALA A 112 33.57 4.30 15.41
CA ALA A 112 33.16 5.28 14.39
C ALA A 112 31.72 5.08 13.86
N TYR A 113 31.13 3.89 14.03
CA TYR A 113 29.73 3.59 13.68
C TYR A 113 28.86 3.19 14.90
N GLY A 114 29.31 3.49 16.12
CA GLY A 114 28.52 3.35 17.36
C GLY A 114 28.57 1.96 18.02
N LEU A 115 29.58 1.14 17.71
CA LEU A 115 29.85 -0.12 18.40
C LEU A 115 30.93 0.07 19.49
N ASP A 116 30.71 -0.50 20.67
CA ASP A 116 31.60 -0.41 21.83
C ASP A 116 31.72 -1.75 22.59
N LYS A 117 32.35 -1.73 23.77
CA LYS A 117 32.49 -2.94 24.63
C LYS A 117 31.17 -3.51 25.17
N SER A 118 30.07 -2.75 25.12
CA SER A 118 28.76 -3.12 25.65
C SER A 118 27.82 -3.68 24.58
N ASN A 119 27.96 -3.24 23.32
CA ASN A 119 27.00 -3.53 22.25
C ASN A 119 27.60 -4.20 20.98
N ARG A 120 28.91 -4.47 20.90
CA ARG A 120 29.57 -5.07 19.70
C ARG A 120 29.01 -6.41 19.22
N PHE A 121 28.27 -7.13 20.06
CA PHE A 121 27.55 -8.36 19.69
C PHE A 121 26.02 -8.21 19.78
N ASP A 122 25.49 -7.01 19.95
CA ASP A 122 24.05 -6.75 19.81
C ASP A 122 23.67 -6.67 18.32
N VAL A 123 22.55 -7.29 17.96
CA VAL A 123 22.13 -7.43 16.55
C VAL A 123 21.61 -6.11 15.99
N ASP A 124 20.90 -5.30 16.78
CA ASP A 124 20.34 -4.05 16.30
C ASP A 124 21.41 -2.94 16.23
N ALA A 125 22.40 -2.95 17.12
CA ALA A 125 23.60 -2.12 17.01
C ALA A 125 24.42 -2.51 15.76
N ASN A 126 24.71 -3.80 15.57
CA ASN A 126 25.42 -4.29 14.39
C ASN A 126 24.71 -3.98 13.07
N ALA A 127 23.39 -4.16 13.00
CA ALA A 127 22.62 -3.88 11.80
C ALA A 127 22.67 -2.38 11.43
N LYS A 128 22.60 -1.48 12.42
CA LYS A 128 22.74 -0.03 12.23
C LYS A 128 24.16 0.36 11.79
N ALA A 129 25.18 -0.21 12.43
CA ALA A 129 26.58 0.05 12.09
C ALA A 129 26.91 -0.41 10.65
N LEU A 130 26.50 -1.63 10.28
CA LEU A 130 26.70 -2.18 8.94
C LEU A 130 25.94 -1.38 7.88
N PHE A 131 24.70 -0.96 8.16
CA PHE A 131 23.93 -0.05 7.31
C PHE A 131 24.62 1.31 7.12
N ALA A 132 25.12 1.93 8.19
CA ALA A 132 25.78 3.23 8.13
C ALA A 132 27.12 3.16 7.37
N TYR A 133 27.94 2.15 7.66
CA TYR A 133 29.22 1.94 6.98
C TYR A 133 29.04 1.57 5.51
N PHE A 134 28.03 0.76 5.17
CA PHE A 134 27.63 0.50 3.78
C PHE A 134 27.39 1.82 3.02
N LEU A 135 26.62 2.76 3.59
CA LEU A 135 26.31 4.03 2.93
C LEU A 135 27.55 4.94 2.79
N ALA A 136 28.46 4.92 3.76
CA ALA A 136 29.74 5.62 3.67
C ALA A 136 30.62 5.05 2.54
N ASN A 137 30.73 3.72 2.46
CA ASN A 137 31.51 3.01 1.44
C ASN A 137 30.88 3.12 0.04
N GLU A 138 29.56 3.10 -0.09
CA GLU A 138 28.85 3.33 -1.35
C GLU A 138 29.08 4.77 -1.86
N LYS A 139 29.08 5.77 -0.95
CA LYS A 139 29.43 7.16 -1.26
C LYS A 139 30.89 7.29 -1.71
N LEU A 140 31.81 6.52 -1.13
CA LEU A 140 33.22 6.48 -1.54
C LEU A 140 33.40 5.84 -2.92
N ALA A 141 32.72 4.72 -3.21
CA ALA A 141 32.74 4.06 -4.52
C ALA A 141 32.23 4.98 -5.62
N LYS A 142 31.09 5.65 -5.40
CA LYS A 142 30.54 6.65 -6.31
C LYS A 142 31.49 7.84 -6.52
N LYS A 143 32.10 8.37 -5.45
CA LYS A 143 33.12 9.45 -5.55
C LYS A 143 34.34 9.04 -6.38
N ARG A 144 34.69 7.75 -6.43
CA ARG A 144 35.85 7.21 -7.14
C ARG A 144 35.52 6.52 -8.47
N GLY A 145 34.29 6.62 -8.97
CA GLY A 145 33.86 6.02 -10.24
C GLY A 145 33.89 4.48 -10.24
N LYS A 146 33.75 3.84 -9.08
CA LYS A 146 33.78 2.39 -8.90
C LYS A 146 32.37 1.80 -8.84
N PRO A 147 32.16 0.52 -9.26
CA PRO A 147 30.85 -0.12 -9.27
C PRO A 147 30.28 -0.31 -7.85
N ASP A 148 28.98 -0.61 -7.74
CA ASP A 148 28.29 -0.77 -6.45
C ASP A 148 28.95 -1.81 -5.54
N VAL A 149 29.39 -2.94 -6.09
CA VAL A 149 30.05 -4.02 -5.37
C VAL A 149 31.36 -3.64 -4.66
N TRP A 150 32.02 -2.55 -5.06
CA TRP A 150 33.20 -2.02 -4.35
C TRP A 150 32.87 -1.51 -2.93
N VAL A 151 31.58 -1.43 -2.55
CA VAL A 151 31.16 -1.26 -1.15
C VAL A 151 31.76 -2.34 -0.23
N TYR A 152 31.89 -3.58 -0.70
CA TYR A 152 32.57 -4.67 0.01
C TYR A 152 34.08 -4.48 0.03
N LYS A 153 34.68 -4.03 -1.09
CA LYS A 153 36.13 -3.76 -1.18
C LYS A 153 36.58 -2.76 -0.11
N TYR A 154 35.79 -1.71 0.12
CA TYR A 154 36.08 -0.70 1.15
C TYR A 154 35.68 -1.12 2.56
N HIS A 155 34.80 -2.10 2.72
CA HIS A 155 34.51 -2.72 4.02
C HIS A 155 35.69 -3.60 4.48
N HIS A 156 36.19 -4.45 3.58
CA HIS A 156 37.21 -5.46 3.89
C HIS A 156 38.63 -4.87 3.99
N ASP A 157 39.03 -3.99 3.07
CA ASP A 157 40.41 -3.43 3.00
C ASP A 157 40.49 -1.94 3.35
N GLY A 158 39.37 -1.33 3.76
CA GLY A 158 39.30 0.12 3.91
C GLY A 158 39.56 0.90 2.60
N PRO A 159 39.78 2.22 2.69
CA PRO A 159 39.82 3.13 1.53
C PRO A 159 41.16 3.15 0.77
N THR A 160 42.25 2.59 1.32
CA THR A 160 43.62 2.83 0.84
C THR A 160 44.46 1.58 0.57
N GLN A 161 44.23 0.49 1.28
CA GLN A 161 44.92 -0.80 1.08
C GLN A 161 44.20 -1.64 0.02
N ASP A 162 44.80 -2.73 -0.45
CA ASP A 162 44.10 -3.81 -1.15
C ASP A 162 44.72 -5.14 -0.71
N TYR A 163 43.93 -5.98 -0.04
CA TYR A 163 44.33 -7.32 0.41
C TYR A 163 43.57 -8.41 -0.36
N GLY A 164 43.20 -8.10 -1.60
CA GLY A 164 42.34 -8.93 -2.46
C GLY A 164 40.87 -8.55 -2.38
N GLY A 165 40.50 -7.45 -1.70
CA GLY A 165 39.12 -7.01 -1.55
C GLY A 165 38.46 -6.64 -2.87
N GLU A 166 39.20 -6.18 -3.90
CA GLU A 166 38.62 -5.97 -5.24
C GLU A 166 38.20 -7.32 -5.87
N ALA A 167 39.05 -8.34 -5.77
CA ALA A 167 38.75 -9.68 -6.28
C ALA A 167 37.61 -10.36 -5.49
N LEU A 168 37.54 -10.15 -4.17
CA LEU A 168 36.43 -10.62 -3.34
C LEU A 168 35.12 -9.89 -3.67
N ALA A 169 35.16 -8.56 -3.83
CA ALA A 169 34.02 -7.72 -4.18
C ALA A 169 33.41 -8.09 -5.55
N THR A 170 34.24 -8.15 -6.59
CA THR A 170 33.83 -8.45 -7.97
C THR A 170 33.55 -9.94 -8.20
N GLY A 171 34.20 -10.83 -7.44
CA GLY A 171 34.08 -12.28 -7.56
C GLY A 171 33.02 -12.91 -6.64
N LYS A 172 33.35 -13.05 -5.35
CA LYS A 172 32.53 -13.80 -4.38
C LYS A 172 31.30 -13.01 -3.94
N PHE A 173 31.49 -11.73 -3.60
CA PHE A 173 30.45 -10.87 -3.07
C PHE A 173 29.37 -10.56 -4.11
N ALA A 174 29.75 -10.12 -5.31
CA ALA A 174 28.82 -9.90 -6.42
C ALA A 174 27.89 -11.10 -6.64
N LYS A 175 28.44 -12.32 -6.78
CA LYS A 175 27.66 -13.55 -7.00
C LYS A 175 26.67 -13.87 -5.89
N ILE A 176 27.01 -13.56 -4.63
CA ILE A 176 26.09 -13.74 -3.49
C ILE A 176 25.01 -12.65 -3.49
N ALA A 177 25.38 -11.38 -3.75
CA ALA A 177 24.43 -10.28 -3.86
C ALA A 177 23.42 -10.50 -5.01
N ASP A 178 23.87 -10.96 -6.18
CA ASP A 178 23.01 -11.26 -7.34
C ASP A 178 22.04 -12.43 -7.06
N ALA A 179 22.47 -13.43 -6.30
CA ALA A 179 21.61 -14.54 -5.87
C ALA A 179 20.59 -14.10 -4.80
N PHE A 180 21.01 -13.23 -3.88
CA PHE A 180 20.17 -12.67 -2.82
C PHE A 180 19.13 -11.71 -3.37
N GLU A 181 19.49 -10.90 -4.37
CA GLU A 181 18.56 -10.01 -5.06
C GLU A 181 17.42 -10.80 -5.71
N LYS A 182 17.75 -11.83 -6.49
CA LYS A 182 16.76 -12.75 -7.09
C LYS A 182 15.87 -13.43 -6.05
N ALA A 183 16.44 -13.87 -4.93
CA ALA A 183 15.67 -14.50 -3.84
C ALA A 183 14.76 -13.53 -3.08
N LEU A 184 15.09 -12.24 -3.04
CA LEU A 184 14.21 -11.19 -2.50
C LEU A 184 13.14 -10.72 -3.50
N ASP A 185 13.37 -10.89 -4.81
CA ASP A 185 12.49 -10.44 -5.90
C ASP A 185 11.32 -11.40 -6.16
N VAL A 186 11.53 -12.71 -6.00
CA VAL A 186 10.55 -13.80 -6.27
C VAL A 186 9.43 -13.93 -5.19
N GLY A 187 9.42 -13.07 -4.17
CA GLY A 187 8.74 -13.32 -2.88
C GLY A 187 7.20 -13.39 -2.82
N HIS A 188 6.45 -13.21 -3.92
CA HIS A 188 4.98 -13.06 -3.90
C HIS A 188 4.25 -13.77 -5.06
N ALA A 189 4.44 -15.08 -5.20
CA ALA A 189 4.04 -15.83 -6.41
C ALA A 189 2.65 -16.52 -6.40
N LEU A 190 1.88 -16.57 -5.31
CA LEU A 190 0.60 -17.32 -5.30
C LEU A 190 -0.52 -16.67 -4.47
N SER A 191 -1.63 -16.32 -5.13
CA SER A 191 -2.86 -15.76 -4.53
C SER A 191 -4.08 -16.63 -4.81
N ILE A 192 -4.99 -16.73 -3.85
CA ILE A 192 -6.30 -17.38 -3.97
C ILE A 192 -7.40 -16.31 -3.95
N VAL A 193 -8.19 -16.28 -5.01
CA VAL A 193 -9.31 -15.35 -5.19
C VAL A 193 -10.61 -16.13 -5.44
N ASP A 194 -11.75 -15.48 -5.25
CA ASP A 194 -13.05 -16.03 -5.61
C ASP A 194 -13.34 -15.89 -7.13
N ALA A 195 -14.47 -16.45 -7.57
CA ALA A 195 -14.94 -16.35 -8.96
C ALA A 195 -15.23 -14.91 -9.47
N ALA A 196 -15.08 -13.87 -8.65
CA ALA A 196 -15.16 -12.46 -9.04
C ALA A 196 -13.79 -11.73 -8.92
N GLY A 197 -12.70 -12.46 -8.65
CA GLY A 197 -11.36 -11.91 -8.46
C GLY A 197 -11.12 -11.28 -7.09
N ALA A 198 -12.06 -11.39 -6.14
CA ALA A 198 -11.87 -10.87 -4.80
C ALA A 198 -10.99 -11.83 -3.97
N PRO A 199 -10.00 -11.33 -3.19
CA PRO A 199 -9.16 -12.19 -2.37
C PRO A 199 -9.98 -12.93 -1.31
N ILE A 200 -9.65 -14.21 -1.06
CA ILE A 200 -10.28 -14.99 0.01
C ILE A 200 -9.35 -15.01 1.23
N PRO A 201 -9.64 -14.25 2.30
CA PRO A 201 -8.83 -14.24 3.51
C PRO A 201 -9.05 -15.48 4.38
N ASP A 202 -8.05 -15.84 5.19
CA ASP A 202 -8.07 -16.91 6.19
C ASP A 202 -8.40 -18.33 5.68
N ALA A 203 -8.47 -18.52 4.36
CA ALA A 203 -8.82 -19.77 3.71
C ALA A 203 -7.75 -20.83 3.97
N THR A 204 -8.14 -21.96 4.57
CA THR A 204 -7.24 -23.10 4.73
C THR A 204 -6.99 -23.74 3.36
N ILE A 205 -5.73 -23.73 2.93
CA ILE A 205 -5.26 -24.32 1.68
C ILE A 205 -4.39 -25.53 2.01
N LYS A 206 -4.63 -26.65 1.33
CA LYS A 206 -3.76 -27.82 1.36
C LYS A 206 -2.94 -27.90 0.08
N VAL A 207 -1.63 -27.87 0.24
CA VAL A 207 -0.66 -27.96 -0.85
C VAL A 207 -0.01 -29.34 -0.80
N VAL A 208 -0.02 -30.05 -1.92
CA VAL A 208 0.49 -31.43 -2.04
C VAL A 208 1.57 -31.49 -3.11
N GLN A 209 2.72 -32.08 -2.78
CA GLN A 209 3.81 -32.31 -3.73
C GLN A 209 4.46 -33.68 -3.42
N ASN A 210 4.51 -34.56 -4.43
CA ASN A 210 5.04 -35.93 -4.32
C ASN A 210 4.59 -36.69 -3.05
N GLY A 211 3.27 -36.72 -2.80
CA GLY A 211 2.66 -37.40 -1.65
C GLY A 211 2.88 -36.74 -0.28
N LYS A 212 3.62 -35.62 -0.20
CA LYS A 212 3.75 -34.81 1.03
C LYS A 212 2.76 -33.67 1.00
N GLU A 213 2.13 -33.40 2.15
CA GLU A 213 1.08 -32.37 2.29
C GLU A 213 1.49 -31.28 3.28
N ALA A 214 1.09 -30.04 3.01
CA ALA A 214 1.23 -28.90 3.91
C ALA A 214 -0.09 -28.12 3.98
N LEU A 215 -0.50 -27.73 5.20
CA LEU A 215 -1.66 -26.87 5.42
C LEU A 215 -1.18 -25.43 5.68
N MET A 216 -1.83 -24.48 5.02
CA MET A 216 -1.55 -23.05 5.12
C MET A 216 -2.86 -22.26 5.20
N LYS A 217 -2.79 -20.98 5.59
CA LYS A 217 -3.91 -20.03 5.51
C LYS A 217 -3.52 -18.82 4.67
N THR A 218 -4.42 -18.35 3.82
CA THR A 218 -4.25 -17.09 3.10
C THR A 218 -4.32 -15.89 4.05
N ASN A 219 -3.62 -14.80 3.73
CA ASN A 219 -3.70 -13.54 4.46
C ASN A 219 -4.91 -12.69 4.00
N GLU A 220 -5.06 -11.50 4.58
CA GLU A 220 -6.11 -10.50 4.25
C GLU A 220 -6.17 -10.07 2.76
N HIS A 221 -5.18 -10.45 1.95
CA HIS A 221 -5.12 -10.18 0.51
C HIS A 221 -5.20 -11.46 -0.34
N GLY A 222 -5.64 -12.59 0.23
CA GLY A 222 -5.76 -13.87 -0.46
C GLY A 222 -4.42 -14.54 -0.78
N MET A 223 -3.30 -13.89 -0.48
CA MET A 223 -1.97 -14.43 -0.73
C MET A 223 -1.65 -15.55 0.25
N LEU A 224 -1.05 -16.63 -0.26
CA LEU A 224 -0.47 -17.67 0.58
C LEU A 224 0.82 -17.16 1.26
N PRO A 225 1.13 -17.64 2.47
CA PRO A 225 2.47 -17.49 3.02
C PRO A 225 3.46 -18.23 2.13
N THR A 226 4.68 -17.70 2.03
CA THR A 226 5.75 -18.30 1.25
C THR A 226 6.04 -19.74 1.72
N PHE A 227 6.04 -20.67 0.77
CA PHE A 227 6.33 -22.07 0.96
C PHE A 227 7.42 -22.53 -0.02
N MET A 228 8.13 -23.59 0.33
CA MET A 228 9.14 -24.17 -0.56
C MET A 228 8.54 -25.27 -1.44
N ALA A 229 8.91 -25.25 -2.71
CA ALA A 229 8.70 -26.33 -3.66
C ALA A 229 9.95 -26.43 -4.54
N SER A 230 10.32 -27.64 -4.99
CA SER A 230 11.44 -27.82 -5.92
C SER A 230 11.01 -28.56 -7.19
N PRO A 231 11.60 -28.26 -8.37
CA PRO A 231 11.29 -28.98 -9.61
C PRO A 231 11.50 -30.49 -9.50
N ASN A 232 12.49 -30.90 -8.70
CA ASN A 232 12.83 -32.31 -8.45
C ASN A 232 11.77 -33.08 -7.65
N PHE A 233 10.71 -32.40 -7.18
CA PHE A 233 9.58 -33.00 -6.47
C PHE A 233 8.28 -32.99 -7.32
N GLY A 234 8.35 -32.65 -8.61
CA GLY A 234 7.19 -32.70 -9.53
C GLY A 234 6.18 -31.55 -9.34
N ALA A 235 4.99 -31.71 -9.90
CA ALA A 235 3.94 -30.69 -9.86
C ALA A 235 3.35 -30.46 -8.46
N LEU A 236 2.84 -29.26 -8.24
CA LEU A 236 2.27 -28.77 -6.98
C LEU A 236 0.74 -28.74 -7.06
N THR A 237 0.05 -29.59 -6.32
CA THR A 237 -1.41 -29.66 -6.30
C THR A 237 -1.99 -28.78 -5.19
N ILE A 238 -2.84 -27.81 -5.54
CA ILE A 238 -3.47 -26.88 -4.61
C ILE A 238 -4.92 -27.32 -4.33
N HIS A 239 -5.32 -27.33 -3.06
CA HIS A 239 -6.70 -27.59 -2.63
C HIS A 239 -7.18 -26.52 -1.64
N ILE A 240 -8.46 -26.19 -1.65
CA ILE A 240 -9.11 -25.33 -0.64
C ILE A 240 -10.02 -26.14 0.27
N GLN A 241 -10.05 -25.81 1.56
CA GLN A 241 -11.00 -26.38 2.51
C GLN A 241 -12.39 -25.76 2.33
N LYS A 242 -13.41 -26.59 2.14
CA LYS A 242 -14.82 -26.19 2.13
C LYS A 242 -15.33 -25.96 3.56
N ALA A 243 -16.48 -25.30 3.69
CA ALA A 243 -17.21 -25.20 4.95
C ALA A 243 -17.67 -26.56 5.54
N SER A 244 -17.67 -27.63 4.72
CA SER A 244 -17.88 -29.03 5.16
C SER A 244 -16.62 -29.68 5.75
N ASN A 245 -15.50 -28.95 5.89
CA ASN A 245 -14.15 -29.42 6.22
C ASN A 245 -13.47 -30.32 5.16
N GLU A 246 -14.19 -30.72 4.12
CA GLU A 246 -13.67 -31.40 2.92
C GLU A 246 -12.66 -30.53 2.16
N PHE A 247 -11.63 -31.13 1.54
CA PHE A 247 -10.70 -30.41 0.66
C PHE A 247 -11.05 -30.62 -0.82
N LYS A 248 -11.15 -29.53 -1.58
CA LYS A 248 -11.41 -29.53 -3.02
C LYS A 248 -10.17 -29.09 -3.79
N GLU A 249 -9.70 -29.89 -4.76
CA GLU A 249 -8.62 -29.49 -5.66
C GLU A 249 -9.02 -28.25 -6.48
N LEU A 250 -8.09 -27.31 -6.61
CA LEU A 250 -8.18 -26.12 -7.47
C LEU A 250 -7.30 -26.22 -8.72
N GLY A 251 -6.29 -27.10 -8.71
CA GLY A 251 -5.46 -27.43 -9.86
C GLY A 251 -3.99 -27.67 -9.51
N GLN A 252 -3.18 -27.92 -10.54
CA GLN A 252 -1.77 -28.26 -10.44
C GLN A 252 -0.88 -27.20 -11.10
N LEU A 253 0.23 -26.85 -10.45
CA LEU A 253 1.20 -25.86 -10.93
C LEU A 253 2.57 -26.51 -11.13
N ALA A 254 3.25 -26.14 -12.22
CA ALA A 254 4.60 -26.57 -12.51
C ALA A 254 5.62 -25.58 -11.90
N ILE A 255 6.65 -26.10 -11.21
CA ILE A 255 7.53 -25.30 -10.34
C ILE A 255 8.41 -24.32 -11.12
N ASP A 256 8.79 -24.68 -12.35
CA ASP A 256 9.48 -23.80 -13.32
C ASP A 256 8.72 -22.50 -13.58
N LYS A 257 7.38 -22.54 -13.48
CA LYS A 257 6.49 -21.40 -13.79
C LYS A 257 6.16 -20.53 -12.59
N LEU A 258 6.55 -20.91 -11.37
CA LEU A 258 6.38 -20.07 -10.16
C LEU A 258 7.28 -18.82 -10.15
N SER A 259 8.08 -18.63 -11.21
CA SER A 259 8.81 -17.41 -11.54
C SER A 259 7.89 -16.25 -11.98
N SER A 260 6.63 -16.52 -12.32
CA SER A 260 5.57 -15.51 -12.48
C SER A 260 4.57 -15.57 -11.34
N ALA A 261 3.81 -14.48 -11.12
CA ALA A 261 2.78 -14.44 -10.07
C ALA A 261 1.48 -15.10 -10.55
N TRP A 262 1.06 -16.16 -9.86
CA TRP A 262 -0.15 -16.92 -10.15
C TRP A 262 -1.33 -16.50 -9.28
N THR A 263 -2.51 -16.45 -9.88
CA THR A 263 -3.78 -16.24 -9.20
C THR A 263 -4.69 -17.43 -9.49
N ILE A 264 -5.09 -18.16 -8.44
CA ILE A 264 -5.98 -19.31 -8.53
C ILE A 264 -7.39 -18.87 -8.15
N VAL A 265 -8.35 -19.16 -9.03
CA VAL A 265 -9.77 -18.83 -8.84
C VAL A 265 -10.47 -20.01 -8.17
N ALA A 266 -10.90 -19.82 -6.92
CA ALA A 266 -11.70 -20.80 -6.19
C ALA A 266 -13.19 -20.74 -6.61
N PRO A 267 -13.81 -21.88 -7.00
CA PRO A 267 -15.20 -21.91 -7.43
C PRO A 267 -16.17 -21.74 -6.25
N LYS A 268 -17.18 -20.87 -6.39
CA LYS A 268 -18.23 -20.65 -5.40
C LYS A 268 -19.22 -21.82 -5.37
N GLU A 269 -19.09 -22.69 -4.37
CA GLU A 269 -19.98 -23.82 -4.13
C GLU A 269 -21.14 -23.39 -3.19
N ARG A 270 -22.39 -23.48 -3.67
CA ARG A 270 -23.58 -23.13 -2.86
C ARG A 270 -24.02 -24.32 -2.03
N VAL A 271 -23.84 -24.26 -0.71
CA VAL A 271 -24.40 -25.25 0.22
C VAL A 271 -25.92 -25.04 0.33
N ALA A 272 -26.69 -26.08 0.02
CA ALA A 272 -28.14 -26.07 0.17
C ALA A 272 -28.53 -26.29 1.64
N VAL A 273 -28.64 -25.20 2.41
CA VAL A 273 -29.15 -25.25 3.79
C VAL A 273 -30.65 -25.54 3.76
N LYS A 274 -31.10 -26.61 4.42
CA LYS A 274 -32.53 -26.85 4.65
C LYS A 274 -33.08 -25.87 5.69
N THR A 275 -33.55 -24.72 5.23
CA THR A 275 -34.37 -23.81 6.04
C THR A 275 -35.75 -24.41 6.23
N HIS A 276 -36.19 -24.57 7.48
CA HIS A 276 -37.59 -24.85 7.79
C HIS A 276 -38.46 -23.68 7.34
N ALA A 277 -39.62 -23.96 6.74
CA ALA A 277 -40.56 -22.92 6.34
C ALA A 277 -41.16 -22.25 7.59
N HIS A 278 -40.91 -20.95 7.75
CA HIS A 278 -41.68 -20.13 8.68
C HIS A 278 -43.06 -19.90 8.08
N VAL A 279 -44.12 -20.26 8.82
CA VAL A 279 -45.51 -19.94 8.45
C VAL A 279 -45.69 -18.42 8.42
N ASP A 280 -46.38 -17.91 7.40
CA ASP A 280 -46.46 -16.50 7.08
C ASP A 280 -46.95 -15.63 8.25
N LYS A 281 -46.02 -14.80 8.76
CA LYS A 281 -46.32 -13.63 9.58
C LYS A 281 -45.42 -12.49 9.11
N ALA A 282 -46.02 -11.31 8.91
CA ALA A 282 -45.40 -10.20 8.19
C ALA A 282 -44.00 -9.81 8.76
N PRO A 283 -43.03 -9.40 7.91
CA PRO A 283 -41.67 -9.11 8.35
C PRO A 283 -41.60 -8.02 9.43
N PRO A 284 -40.80 -8.19 10.49
CA PRO A 284 -40.56 -7.14 11.47
C PRO A 284 -39.80 -5.97 10.83
N ALA A 285 -40.25 -4.74 11.08
CA ALA A 285 -39.66 -3.54 10.50
C ALA A 285 -38.24 -3.25 11.04
N VAL A 286 -37.29 -2.97 10.14
CA VAL A 286 -35.93 -2.53 10.50
C VAL A 286 -35.98 -1.08 10.97
N LYS A 287 -35.56 -0.81 12.22
CA LYS A 287 -35.51 0.55 12.78
C LYS A 287 -34.26 1.31 12.29
N THR A 288 -34.46 2.29 11.42
CA THR A 288 -33.41 3.20 10.92
C THR A 288 -33.02 4.25 11.99
N PRO A 289 -31.72 4.54 12.23
CA PRO A 289 -31.31 5.59 13.17
C PRO A 289 -31.80 6.98 12.72
N GLY A 290 -32.21 7.81 13.68
CA GLY A 290 -32.72 9.16 13.44
C GLY A 290 -31.61 10.18 13.22
N MET A 291 -32.00 11.40 12.83
CA MET A 291 -31.11 12.56 12.67
C MET A 291 -31.66 13.77 13.42
N HIS A 292 -30.83 14.38 14.26
CA HIS A 292 -31.13 15.59 15.03
C HIS A 292 -30.27 16.76 14.54
N LYS A 293 -30.88 17.90 14.21
CA LYS A 293 -30.17 19.13 13.84
C LYS A 293 -29.93 19.98 15.08
N VAL A 294 -28.66 20.17 15.45
CA VAL A 294 -28.23 20.96 16.61
C VAL A 294 -28.72 22.40 16.48
N LYS A 295 -29.43 22.89 17.50
CA LYS A 295 -29.85 24.30 17.61
C LYS A 295 -28.85 25.09 18.45
N LYS A 296 -28.79 26.40 18.21
CA LYS A 296 -27.92 27.31 18.99
C LYS A 296 -28.24 27.22 20.48
N GLY A 297 -27.28 26.78 21.30
CA GLY A 297 -27.43 26.58 22.74
C GLY A 297 -27.72 25.14 23.18
N GLU A 298 -27.93 24.20 22.26
CA GLU A 298 -28.02 22.78 22.61
C GLU A 298 -26.63 22.20 22.94
N THR A 299 -26.59 21.29 23.92
CA THR A 299 -25.38 20.55 24.31
C THR A 299 -25.58 19.06 24.03
N LEU A 300 -24.47 18.34 23.83
CA LEU A 300 -24.50 16.92 23.51
C LEU A 300 -25.25 16.10 24.58
N SER A 301 -25.15 16.49 25.86
CA SER A 301 -25.87 15.86 26.98
C SER A 301 -27.37 16.12 26.99
N ASN A 302 -27.82 17.28 26.49
CA ASN A 302 -29.24 17.59 26.42
C ASN A 302 -29.90 16.91 25.20
N ILE A 303 -29.20 16.85 24.06
CA ILE A 303 -29.65 16.10 22.88
C ILE A 303 -29.68 14.60 23.20
N ALA A 304 -28.62 14.05 23.80
CA ALA A 304 -28.57 12.63 24.17
C ALA A 304 -29.73 12.23 25.10
N ARG A 305 -30.02 13.05 26.13
CA ARG A 305 -31.15 12.83 27.03
C ARG A 305 -32.51 12.87 26.31
N ALA A 306 -32.69 13.76 25.34
CA ALA A 306 -33.91 13.84 24.53
C ALA A 306 -34.12 12.62 23.62
N HIS A 307 -33.04 11.92 23.25
CA HIS A 307 -33.06 10.71 22.41
C HIS A 307 -32.66 9.44 23.19
N GLY A 308 -32.88 9.41 24.51
CA GLY A 308 -32.78 8.20 25.35
C GLY A 308 -31.38 7.59 25.49
N THR A 309 -30.30 8.35 25.30
CA THR A 309 -28.90 7.86 25.32
C THR A 309 -27.98 8.76 26.14
N THR A 310 -26.74 8.33 26.40
CA THR A 310 -25.73 9.15 27.09
C THR A 310 -24.97 10.06 26.12
N TYR A 311 -24.43 11.17 26.61
CA TYR A 311 -23.61 12.08 25.79
C TYR A 311 -22.36 11.39 25.22
N LEU A 312 -21.83 10.39 25.93
CA LEU A 312 -20.63 9.65 25.54
C LEU A 312 -20.91 8.63 24.43
N GLU A 313 -22.10 8.02 24.43
CA GLU A 313 -22.57 7.19 23.32
C GLU A 313 -22.92 8.03 22.10
N LEU A 314 -23.60 9.17 22.29
CA LEU A 314 -23.91 10.11 21.22
C LEU A 314 -22.62 10.73 20.61
N ALA A 315 -21.60 10.97 21.44
CA ALA A 315 -20.25 11.37 20.99
C ALA A 315 -19.63 10.29 20.08
N LYS A 316 -19.60 9.03 20.54
CA LYS A 316 -19.06 7.90 19.77
C LYS A 316 -19.82 7.66 18.47
N LEU A 317 -21.16 7.70 18.50
CA LEU A 317 -22.02 7.52 17.34
C LEU A 317 -21.80 8.57 16.23
N ASN A 318 -21.29 9.75 16.62
CA ASN A 318 -21.04 10.89 15.73
C ASN A 318 -19.55 11.22 15.54
N ASN A 319 -18.64 10.44 16.14
CA ASN A 319 -17.18 10.69 16.16
C ASN A 319 -16.82 12.11 16.65
N ILE A 320 -17.35 12.50 17.81
CA ILE A 320 -17.09 13.80 18.45
C ILE A 320 -16.13 13.62 19.62
N ASP A 321 -14.91 14.14 19.49
CA ASP A 321 -13.88 14.10 20.53
C ASP A 321 -14.03 15.23 21.57
N LYS A 322 -13.26 15.13 22.66
CA LYS A 322 -13.15 16.19 23.68
C LYS A 322 -12.67 17.49 23.03
N PRO A 323 -13.25 18.66 23.34
CA PRO A 323 -14.14 18.95 24.48
C PRO A 323 -15.65 18.71 24.25
N TYR A 324 -16.04 17.89 23.26
CA TYR A 324 -17.44 17.60 22.90
C TYR A 324 -18.22 18.83 22.42
N LEU A 325 -17.52 19.76 21.75
CA LEU A 325 -18.10 20.98 21.20
C LEU A 325 -19.09 20.66 20.07
N LEU A 326 -20.26 21.30 20.11
CA LEU A 326 -21.26 21.27 19.06
C LEU A 326 -21.39 22.64 18.41
N TYR A 327 -21.65 22.65 17.10
CA TYR A 327 -21.92 23.84 16.31
C TYR A 327 -23.40 23.90 15.94
N PRO A 328 -24.03 25.10 15.89
CA PRO A 328 -25.37 25.26 15.34
C PRO A 328 -25.48 24.66 13.93
N ASP A 329 -26.64 24.12 13.61
CA ASP A 329 -26.99 23.46 12.35
C ASP A 329 -26.24 22.16 12.02
N GLN A 330 -25.33 21.69 12.89
CA GLN A 330 -24.69 20.38 12.82
C GLN A 330 -25.73 19.25 12.87
N MET A 331 -25.60 18.24 12.02
CA MET A 331 -26.45 17.04 12.03
C MET A 331 -25.82 15.94 12.89
N LEU A 332 -26.59 15.39 13.83
CA LEU A 332 -26.20 14.27 14.68
C LEU A 332 -27.09 13.06 14.41
N LYS A 333 -26.49 11.90 14.18
CA LYS A 333 -27.16 10.60 14.24
C LYS A 333 -27.60 10.35 15.68
N VAL A 334 -28.83 9.92 15.87
CA VAL A 334 -29.41 9.57 17.18
C VAL A 334 -30.00 8.16 17.16
N PRO A 335 -29.99 7.41 18.27
CA PRO A 335 -30.59 6.08 18.33
C PRO A 335 -32.07 6.07 17.98
N ALA A 336 -32.55 4.97 17.38
CA ALA A 336 -33.95 4.80 16.99
C ALA A 336 -34.84 4.34 18.18
N GLY A 337 -34.94 5.19 19.20
CA GLY A 337 -35.84 5.00 20.35
C GLY A 337 -37.05 5.93 20.25
N GLU A 338 -38.23 5.43 20.62
CA GLU A 338 -39.39 6.31 20.83
C GLU A 338 -39.10 7.28 21.99
N GLY A 339 -39.43 8.56 21.79
CA GLY A 339 -39.33 9.56 22.85
C GLY A 339 -40.37 9.28 23.93
N ASN A 340 -39.96 8.62 25.02
CA ASN A 340 -40.79 8.49 26.23
C ASN A 340 -41.14 9.92 26.70
N PRO A 341 -42.41 10.21 27.05
CA PRO A 341 -42.92 11.57 27.01
C PRO A 341 -42.24 12.49 28.03
N ALA A 342 -42.23 13.79 27.73
CA ALA A 342 -41.86 14.81 28.69
C ALA A 342 -42.67 14.62 30.00
N PRO A 343 -42.05 14.74 31.19
CA PRO A 343 -42.79 14.74 32.45
C PRO A 343 -43.96 15.72 32.38
N ALA A 344 -45.16 15.23 32.69
CA ALA A 344 -46.39 16.00 32.52
C ALA A 344 -46.33 17.32 33.29
N ALA A 345 -46.79 18.41 32.67
CA ALA A 345 -46.70 19.74 33.24
C ALA A 345 -47.56 19.86 34.51
N THR A 346 -46.91 19.88 35.67
CA THR A 346 -47.54 20.20 36.96
C THR A 346 -47.91 21.68 37.03
N LYS A 347 -49.18 21.98 36.74
CA LYS A 347 -49.81 23.27 37.10
C LYS A 347 -49.99 23.34 38.64
N PRO A 348 -50.21 24.51 39.26
CA PRO A 348 -49.10 25.18 39.93
C PRO A 348 -49.34 25.42 41.44
N ALA A 349 -48.26 25.61 42.18
CA ALA A 349 -48.27 26.19 43.53
C ALA A 349 -47.17 27.27 43.64
N ALA A 350 -47.38 28.26 44.52
CA ALA A 350 -46.44 29.36 44.77
C ALA A 350 -45.18 28.86 45.54
N THR A 351 -44.03 29.57 45.60
CA THR A 351 -43.82 31.03 45.73
C THR A 351 -42.57 31.56 45.00
N ALA A 352 -42.52 32.90 44.83
CA ALA A 352 -41.42 33.72 44.30
C ALA A 352 -40.33 34.01 45.38
N PRO A 353 -39.21 34.76 45.10
CA PRO A 353 -38.73 35.40 43.86
C PRO A 353 -37.47 34.67 43.29
N ALA A 354 -36.54 35.19 42.46
CA ALA A 354 -36.20 36.51 41.85
C ALA A 354 -35.33 36.27 40.56
N HIS A 355 -34.89 37.21 39.71
CA HIS A 355 -35.05 38.67 39.55
C HIS A 355 -34.68 39.09 38.08
N THR A 356 -34.59 40.41 37.82
CA THR A 356 -33.86 41.20 36.77
C THR A 356 -32.96 40.48 35.72
N ASN A 357 -32.84 40.90 34.45
CA ASN A 357 -33.31 42.10 33.73
C ASN A 357 -33.46 41.86 32.20
N ALA A 358 -34.00 42.84 31.46
CA ALA A 358 -34.29 42.83 29.99
C ALA A 358 -33.51 43.97 29.25
N PRO A 359 -33.84 44.49 28.03
CA PRO A 359 -34.77 44.06 26.96
C PRO A 359 -34.28 44.23 25.47
N ALA A 360 -35.18 43.93 24.50
CA ALA A 360 -35.32 44.51 23.13
C ALA A 360 -34.24 44.24 22.04
N HIS A 361 -34.47 44.37 20.72
CA HIS A 361 -35.66 44.67 19.86
C HIS A 361 -35.84 43.51 18.83
N ALA A 362 -36.99 43.13 18.24
CA ALA A 362 -38.27 43.77 17.86
C ALA A 362 -38.32 44.38 16.43
N SER A 363 -38.96 43.67 15.48
CA SER A 363 -39.90 44.22 14.47
C SER A 363 -40.57 43.15 13.59
N ALA A 364 -41.76 43.47 13.05
CA ALA A 364 -42.57 42.68 12.09
C ALA A 364 -42.50 43.34 10.67
N SER A 365 -43.30 43.05 9.61
CA SER A 365 -44.67 42.52 9.49
C SER A 365 -45.06 42.18 8.02
N THR A 366 -46.12 41.36 7.82
CA THR A 366 -47.06 41.29 6.65
C THR A 366 -46.52 41.03 5.23
N ALA A 367 -46.92 39.98 4.49
CA ALA A 367 -48.21 39.66 3.80
C ALA A 367 -48.28 40.23 2.34
N ALA A 368 -49.01 39.69 1.34
CA ALA A 368 -50.08 38.67 1.33
C ALA A 368 -50.17 37.84 0.00
N THR A 369 -50.99 36.77 0.01
CA THR A 369 -51.91 36.15 -1.02
C THR A 369 -51.92 36.72 -2.46
N GLY A 370 -52.12 36.02 -3.60
CA GLY A 370 -52.54 34.65 -4.06
C GLY A 370 -52.87 34.73 -5.59
N SER A 371 -53.51 33.83 -6.36
CA SER A 371 -53.89 32.38 -6.32
C SER A 371 -54.46 31.94 -7.71
N HIS A 372 -54.57 30.63 -8.04
CA HIS A 372 -55.26 30.01 -9.22
C HIS A 372 -54.68 30.26 -10.66
N ALA A 373 -55.09 29.55 -11.75
CA ALA A 373 -55.39 28.12 -12.03
C ALA A 373 -55.63 27.87 -13.57
N ASP A 374 -55.57 26.59 -14.02
CA ASP A 374 -56.06 26.00 -15.30
C ASP A 374 -55.53 26.49 -16.69
N GLY A 375 -55.56 25.73 -17.81
CA GLY A 375 -55.93 24.31 -18.07
C GLY A 375 -55.95 23.92 -19.59
N ALA A 376 -56.09 22.60 -19.92
CA ALA A 376 -56.30 21.92 -21.26
C ALA A 376 -55.18 22.03 -22.37
N GLU A 377 -54.81 21.05 -23.24
CA GLU A 377 -55.44 20.05 -24.18
C GLU A 377 -55.89 20.65 -25.56
N ALA A 378 -55.75 20.06 -26.76
CA ALA A 378 -55.44 18.66 -27.19
C ALA A 378 -54.91 18.50 -28.67
N LYS A 379 -54.28 17.33 -29.00
CA LYS A 379 -54.12 16.67 -30.35
C LYS A 379 -53.28 17.39 -31.45
N ASP A 380 -52.86 16.82 -32.61
CA ASP A 380 -53.19 15.56 -33.35
C ASP A 380 -51.98 14.96 -34.19
N LYS A 381 -52.21 13.95 -35.07
CA LYS A 381 -51.27 13.15 -35.93
C LYS A 381 -51.38 13.48 -37.45
N PRO A 382 -50.60 12.95 -38.47
CA PRO A 382 -50.30 11.52 -38.85
C PRO A 382 -48.79 11.20 -39.21
N VAL A 383 -48.22 9.96 -39.24
CA VAL A 383 -48.30 8.72 -40.13
C VAL A 383 -47.65 8.94 -41.55
N GLN A 384 -46.78 8.10 -42.18
CA GLN A 384 -46.88 6.65 -42.54
C GLN A 384 -45.57 5.78 -42.73
N THR A 385 -45.02 5.57 -43.96
CA THR A 385 -44.12 4.44 -44.44
C THR A 385 -42.91 4.89 -45.32
N THR A 386 -41.96 4.11 -45.92
CA THR A 386 -41.78 2.66 -46.28
C THR A 386 -40.28 2.27 -46.48
N ALA A 387 -39.96 0.99 -46.78
CA ALA A 387 -38.65 0.41 -47.23
C ALA A 387 -38.85 -0.36 -48.59
N PRO A 388 -38.01 -1.30 -49.14
CA PRO A 388 -36.67 -1.87 -48.74
C PRO A 388 -35.66 -2.24 -49.91
N THR A 389 -34.60 -3.02 -49.59
CA THR A 389 -33.94 -4.15 -50.36
C THR A 389 -32.93 -3.99 -51.55
N THR A 390 -31.73 -4.61 -51.39
CA THR A 390 -30.90 -5.48 -52.33
C THR A 390 -30.45 -5.03 -53.75
N SER A 391 -29.42 -5.60 -54.43
CA SER A 391 -28.20 -6.39 -54.09
C SER A 391 -27.31 -6.73 -55.32
N ALA A 392 -26.06 -7.19 -55.07
CA ALA A 392 -25.27 -8.18 -55.83
C ALA A 392 -24.36 -7.79 -57.03
N THR A 393 -23.28 -8.58 -57.17
CA THR A 393 -22.19 -8.56 -58.18
C THR A 393 -22.41 -9.62 -59.28
N PRO A 394 -21.72 -9.57 -60.44
CA PRO A 394 -20.39 -10.19 -60.63
C PRO A 394 -19.42 -9.28 -61.47
N ALA A 395 -18.23 -9.65 -61.99
CA ALA A 395 -17.61 -10.94 -62.31
C ALA A 395 -16.07 -11.00 -62.12
N ALA A 396 -15.29 -11.59 -63.04
CA ALA A 396 -14.07 -12.34 -62.67
C ALA A 396 -12.98 -12.54 -63.76
N THR A 397 -11.72 -12.71 -63.33
CA THR A 397 -10.64 -13.45 -64.05
C THR A 397 -9.52 -13.89 -63.09
N LYS A 398 -8.71 -14.88 -63.49
CA LYS A 398 -7.65 -15.60 -62.73
C LYS A 398 -6.64 -16.19 -63.77
N PRO A 399 -5.49 -16.84 -63.43
CA PRO A 399 -5.04 -17.39 -62.13
C PRO A 399 -3.55 -17.14 -61.74
N VAL A 400 -3.13 -17.73 -60.61
CA VAL A 400 -1.81 -18.29 -60.18
C VAL A 400 -1.81 -18.25 -58.62
N VAL A 401 -2.22 -19.32 -57.91
CA VAL A 401 -1.42 -20.49 -57.47
C VAL A 401 -0.35 -20.08 -56.42
N LYS A 402 -0.38 -20.54 -55.15
CA LYS A 402 -0.87 -21.82 -54.57
C LYS A 402 -1.90 -21.69 -53.42
N GLU A 403 -2.99 -22.47 -53.56
CA GLU A 403 -3.58 -23.46 -52.63
C GLU A 403 -3.66 -23.27 -51.09
N GLN A 404 -4.81 -23.63 -50.52
CA GLN A 404 -5.13 -23.69 -49.07
C GLN A 404 -5.73 -25.06 -48.69
N ARG A 405 -5.46 -25.55 -47.47
CA ARG A 405 -6.38 -26.26 -46.52
C ARG A 405 -5.58 -26.72 -45.27
N SER A 406 -6.15 -27.05 -44.10
CA SER A 406 -7.53 -27.44 -43.74
C SER A 406 -8.08 -26.73 -42.49
N ALA A 407 -9.36 -27.01 -42.22
CA ALA A 407 -10.25 -26.47 -41.20
C ALA A 407 -9.83 -26.56 -39.72
N ASP A 408 -10.59 -25.78 -38.92
CA ASP A 408 -10.91 -25.91 -37.49
C ASP A 408 -9.81 -25.63 -36.45
N THR A 409 -9.84 -24.42 -35.88
CA THR A 409 -9.42 -24.14 -34.50
C THR A 409 -10.43 -23.19 -33.85
N THR A 410 -11.04 -23.63 -32.74
CA THR A 410 -12.10 -22.89 -32.03
C THR A 410 -11.52 -21.90 -31.00
N HIS A 411 -10.77 -20.90 -31.48
CA HIS A 411 -10.29 -19.78 -30.67
C HIS A 411 -10.68 -18.43 -31.29
N PRO A 412 -11.32 -17.51 -30.53
CA PRO A 412 -11.58 -16.16 -31.02
C PRO A 412 -10.26 -15.39 -31.17
N GLU A 413 -10.08 -14.72 -32.31
CA GLU A 413 -8.92 -13.87 -32.57
C GLU A 413 -8.75 -12.80 -31.48
N ALA A 414 -7.51 -12.47 -31.13
CA ALA A 414 -7.16 -11.50 -30.10
C ALA A 414 -7.54 -10.07 -30.52
N ARG A 415 -8.82 -9.72 -30.32
CA ARG A 415 -9.39 -8.45 -30.75
C ARG A 415 -8.89 -7.31 -29.86
N VAL A 416 -8.14 -6.36 -30.44
CA VAL A 416 -7.64 -5.18 -29.74
C VAL A 416 -8.80 -4.25 -29.39
N ALA A 417 -9.37 -4.44 -28.20
CA ALA A 417 -10.32 -3.52 -27.61
C ALA A 417 -9.58 -2.26 -27.13
N LYS A 418 -10.07 -1.07 -27.51
CA LYS A 418 -9.74 0.14 -26.76
C LYS A 418 -10.39 0.01 -25.39
N THR A 419 -9.60 0.03 -24.32
CA THR A 419 -10.10 -0.04 -22.95
C THR A 419 -11.17 1.02 -22.73
N GLN A 420 -12.40 0.60 -22.42
CA GLN A 420 -13.43 1.54 -21.96
C GLN A 420 -12.99 2.09 -20.60
N VAL A 421 -12.81 3.40 -20.53
CA VAL A 421 -12.58 4.11 -19.29
C VAL A 421 -13.81 3.94 -18.40
N SER A 422 -13.63 3.54 -17.14
CA SER A 422 -14.76 3.24 -16.24
C SER A 422 -15.70 4.43 -16.09
N ASP A 423 -16.98 4.16 -15.77
CA ASP A 423 -17.97 5.22 -15.49
C ASP A 423 -17.52 6.14 -14.34
N ARG A 424 -16.76 5.60 -13.37
CA ARG A 424 -16.23 6.36 -12.23
C ARG A 424 -15.06 7.25 -12.60
N ILE A 425 -14.11 6.77 -13.42
CA ILE A 425 -13.04 7.62 -13.95
C ILE A 425 -13.66 8.73 -14.80
N THR A 426 -14.62 8.37 -15.66
CA THR A 426 -15.35 9.31 -16.52
C THR A 426 -16.12 10.35 -15.69
N ALA A 427 -16.80 9.94 -14.63
CA ALA A 427 -17.48 10.84 -13.69
C ALA A 427 -16.51 11.77 -12.95
N ALA A 428 -15.35 11.27 -12.50
CA ALA A 428 -14.34 12.09 -11.81
C ALA A 428 -13.76 13.16 -12.74
N ILE A 429 -13.35 12.78 -13.96
CA ILE A 429 -12.85 13.71 -14.97
C ILE A 429 -13.93 14.73 -15.35
N THR A 430 -15.18 14.29 -15.57
CA THR A 430 -16.31 15.16 -15.91
C THR A 430 -16.61 16.15 -14.78
N HIS A 431 -16.65 15.69 -13.53
CA HIS A 431 -16.86 16.58 -12.38
C HIS A 431 -15.73 17.61 -12.24
N ALA A 432 -14.47 17.20 -12.34
CA ALA A 432 -13.33 18.13 -12.32
C ALA A 432 -13.43 19.14 -13.48
N MET A 433 -13.77 18.69 -14.69
CA MET A 433 -13.96 19.53 -15.86
C MET A 433 -15.11 20.53 -15.74
N ASN A 434 -16.21 20.19 -15.07
CA ASN A 434 -17.37 21.07 -14.94
C ASN A 434 -17.18 22.13 -13.84
N HIS A 435 -16.32 21.87 -12.84
CA HIS A 435 -16.11 22.78 -11.70
C HIS A 435 -14.82 23.61 -11.77
N LYS A 436 -13.88 23.28 -12.67
CA LYS A 436 -12.60 24.00 -12.82
C LYS A 436 -12.76 25.51 -13.05
N PHE A 437 -11.79 26.29 -12.57
CA PHE A 437 -11.65 27.70 -12.95
C PHE A 437 -10.85 27.86 -14.26
N ALA A 438 -11.00 29.01 -14.92
CA ALA A 438 -10.23 29.35 -16.12
C ALA A 438 -8.70 29.52 -15.87
N LYS A 439 -8.30 29.77 -14.61
CA LYS A 439 -6.91 29.83 -14.12
C LYS A 439 -6.89 29.32 -12.68
N SER A 440 -5.81 28.68 -12.23
CA SER A 440 -5.72 28.14 -10.86
C SER A 440 -5.92 29.23 -9.82
N LYS A 441 -6.63 28.88 -8.73
CA LYS A 441 -6.84 29.71 -7.53
C LYS A 441 -6.20 29.07 -6.29
N GLY A 442 -5.22 28.19 -6.48
CA GLY A 442 -4.50 27.49 -5.40
C GLY A 442 -5.32 26.41 -4.70
N LYS A 443 -6.43 25.95 -5.29
CA LYS A 443 -7.42 25.06 -4.65
C LYS A 443 -7.39 23.62 -5.16
N CYS A 444 -6.36 23.23 -5.92
CA CYS A 444 -6.20 21.92 -6.57
C CYS A 444 -6.76 20.72 -5.77
N LEU A 445 -6.28 20.48 -4.53
CA LEU A 445 -6.77 19.38 -3.69
C LEU A 445 -8.27 19.47 -3.37
N LYS A 446 -8.83 20.68 -3.15
CA LYS A 446 -10.26 20.83 -2.88
C LYS A 446 -11.11 20.29 -4.04
N PHE A 447 -10.68 20.55 -5.28
CA PHE A 447 -11.36 20.14 -6.50
C PHE A 447 -11.15 18.66 -6.82
N VAL A 448 -9.93 18.14 -6.69
CA VAL A 448 -9.66 16.69 -6.88
C VAL A 448 -10.42 15.85 -5.84
N LYS A 449 -10.46 16.26 -4.57
CA LYS A 449 -11.30 15.59 -3.54
C LYS A 449 -12.79 15.65 -3.87
N GLY A 450 -13.28 16.76 -4.43
CA GLY A 450 -14.67 16.91 -4.87
C GLY A 450 -15.02 15.96 -6.02
N ALA A 451 -14.17 15.91 -7.04
CA ALA A 451 -14.30 15.02 -8.19
C ALA A 451 -14.32 13.53 -7.81
N LEU A 452 -13.39 13.11 -6.95
CA LEU A 452 -13.30 11.72 -6.51
C LEU A 452 -14.45 11.34 -5.56
N LEU A 453 -14.94 12.26 -4.72
CA LEU A 453 -16.16 12.06 -3.94
C LEU A 453 -17.39 11.90 -4.84
N ALA A 454 -17.57 12.79 -5.83
CA ALA A 454 -18.70 12.76 -6.75
C ALA A 454 -18.72 11.49 -7.65
N ALA A 455 -17.55 10.93 -7.95
CA ALA A 455 -17.41 9.65 -8.63
C ALA A 455 -17.58 8.42 -7.71
N GLY A 456 -17.86 8.60 -6.42
CA GLY A 456 -18.07 7.52 -5.46
C GLY A 456 -16.80 6.78 -5.04
N TYR A 457 -15.61 7.35 -5.24
CA TYR A 457 -14.35 6.76 -4.73
C TYR A 457 -14.17 6.94 -3.22
N PHE A 458 -14.87 7.90 -2.61
CA PHE A 458 -14.89 8.12 -1.17
C PHE A 458 -16.34 8.14 -0.66
N PRO A 459 -16.65 7.59 0.54
CA PRO A 459 -17.98 7.66 1.15
C PRO A 459 -18.26 9.00 1.84
N ALA A 460 -17.24 9.84 2.05
CA ALA A 460 -17.32 11.15 2.67
C ALA A 460 -16.18 12.05 2.17
N TYR A 461 -16.29 13.37 2.32
CA TYR A 461 -15.26 14.31 1.87
C TYR A 461 -13.96 14.15 2.68
N PRO A 462 -12.80 13.81 2.08
CA PRO A 462 -11.62 13.47 2.87
C PRO A 462 -10.98 14.68 3.57
N GLY A 463 -10.54 14.49 4.82
CA GLY A 463 -10.04 15.56 5.70
C GLY A 463 -8.64 16.13 5.40
N VAL A 464 -7.88 15.56 4.46
CA VAL A 464 -6.48 15.98 4.21
C VAL A 464 -6.38 17.43 3.74
N GLU A 465 -5.47 18.20 4.34
CA GLU A 465 -5.31 19.64 4.07
C GLU A 465 -4.36 19.95 2.90
N HIS A 466 -3.26 19.20 2.77
CA HIS A 466 -2.23 19.43 1.74
C HIS A 466 -2.20 18.34 0.66
N ALA A 467 -2.03 18.73 -0.60
CA ALA A 467 -1.97 17.81 -1.74
C ALA A 467 -0.84 16.78 -1.61
N LYS A 468 0.33 17.21 -1.11
CA LYS A 468 1.51 16.36 -0.86
C LYS A 468 1.27 15.18 0.09
N ASP A 469 0.23 15.24 0.92
CA ASP A 469 -0.07 14.23 1.96
C ASP A 469 -1.29 13.36 1.62
N PHE A 470 -1.87 13.52 0.41
CA PHE A 470 -3.12 12.84 0.04
C PHE A 470 -2.94 11.37 -0.41
N GLY A 471 -1.70 10.93 -0.69
CA GLY A 471 -1.37 9.57 -1.12
C GLY A 471 -1.97 8.46 -0.23
N PRO A 472 -1.68 8.45 1.10
CA PRO A 472 -2.24 7.47 2.04
C PRO A 472 -3.78 7.49 2.15
N THR A 473 -4.45 8.51 1.63
CA THR A 473 -5.92 8.58 1.56
C THR A 473 -6.46 7.96 0.27
N LEU A 474 -5.75 8.12 -0.86
CA LEU A 474 -6.02 7.38 -2.10
C LEU A 474 -5.76 5.87 -1.89
N GLU A 475 -4.67 5.52 -1.22
CA GLU A 475 -4.31 4.15 -0.84
C GLU A 475 -5.43 3.47 -0.04
N LYS A 476 -5.92 4.13 1.02
CA LYS A 476 -7.08 3.66 1.82
C LYS A 476 -8.39 3.59 1.05
N ALA A 477 -8.53 4.32 -0.05
CA ALA A 477 -9.65 4.20 -0.98
C ALA A 477 -9.41 3.11 -2.07
N GLY A 478 -8.30 2.37 -2.01
CA GLY A 478 -7.97 1.28 -2.93
C GLY A 478 -7.36 1.74 -4.25
N PHE A 479 -6.77 2.94 -4.33
CA PHE A 479 -5.93 3.33 -5.46
C PHE A 479 -4.54 2.72 -5.32
N LYS A 480 -4.00 2.20 -6.42
CA LYS A 480 -2.63 1.71 -6.52
C LYS A 480 -1.71 2.86 -6.93
N ASN A 481 -0.58 3.05 -6.23
CA ASN A 481 0.46 3.96 -6.68
C ASN A 481 1.30 3.27 -7.76
N LEU A 482 1.07 3.61 -9.03
CA LEU A 482 1.70 2.98 -10.19
C LEU A 482 3.22 3.21 -10.22
N LEU A 483 3.75 4.23 -9.54
CA LEU A 483 5.20 4.38 -9.34
C LEU A 483 5.83 3.24 -8.50
N VAL A 484 5.01 2.46 -7.82
CA VAL A 484 5.39 1.30 -6.98
C VAL A 484 4.86 0.01 -7.59
N THR A 485 3.60 -0.04 -8.03
CA THR A 485 2.97 -1.26 -8.55
C THR A 485 3.26 -1.54 -10.02
N GLU A 486 3.74 -0.56 -10.79
CA GLU A 486 4.09 -0.68 -12.21
C GLU A 486 5.44 0.03 -12.50
N PRO A 487 6.59 -0.54 -12.09
CA PRO A 487 7.89 0.10 -12.28
C PRO A 487 8.16 0.50 -13.74
N GLY A 488 8.41 1.79 -13.96
CA GLY A 488 8.52 2.39 -15.31
C GLY A 488 7.31 3.24 -15.72
N THR A 489 6.16 3.07 -15.07
CA THR A 489 5.03 3.99 -15.23
C THR A 489 5.43 5.42 -14.82
N ASN A 490 5.09 6.37 -15.67
CA ASN A 490 5.44 7.77 -15.55
C ASN A 490 4.29 8.64 -16.10
N ILE A 491 4.45 9.96 -16.03
CA ILE A 491 3.42 10.94 -16.40
C ILE A 491 2.87 10.71 -17.82
N LYS A 492 3.71 10.30 -18.78
CA LYS A 492 3.26 9.99 -20.15
C LYS A 492 2.51 8.66 -20.24
N THR A 493 3.00 7.59 -19.60
CA THR A 493 2.42 6.23 -19.70
C THR A 493 1.26 5.97 -18.76
N ALA A 494 1.10 6.75 -17.69
CA ALA A 494 0.00 6.62 -16.72
C ALA A 494 -1.39 6.58 -17.39
N PRO A 495 -2.32 5.69 -16.98
CA PRO A 495 -3.67 5.64 -17.50
C PRO A 495 -4.46 6.95 -17.36
N ILE A 496 -5.46 7.15 -18.23
CA ILE A 496 -6.49 8.17 -18.05
C ILE A 496 -7.24 7.89 -16.74
N GLY A 497 -7.48 8.93 -15.93
CA GLY A 497 -8.00 8.80 -14.57
C GLY A 497 -6.95 8.78 -13.46
N SER A 498 -5.66 8.61 -13.80
CA SER A 498 -4.58 8.66 -12.81
C SER A 498 -4.55 10.00 -12.09
N VAL A 499 -4.43 9.96 -10.76
CA VAL A 499 -4.30 11.11 -9.87
C VAL A 499 -2.83 11.30 -9.52
N LEU A 500 -2.22 12.37 -10.03
CA LEU A 500 -0.80 12.66 -9.86
C LEU A 500 -0.59 13.58 -8.66
N ILE A 501 0.33 13.23 -7.75
CA ILE A 501 0.70 14.05 -6.57
C ILE A 501 2.14 14.55 -6.69
N TYR A 502 2.34 15.83 -6.36
CA TYR A 502 3.61 16.55 -6.49
C TYR A 502 4.05 17.12 -5.15
N ASN A 503 5.24 16.74 -4.68
CA ASN A 503 5.85 17.28 -3.46
C ASN A 503 7.02 18.22 -3.81
N PRO A 504 7.33 19.21 -2.97
CA PRO A 504 8.58 19.98 -3.10
C PRO A 504 9.80 19.05 -2.87
N VAL A 505 10.87 19.28 -3.64
CA VAL A 505 12.14 18.53 -3.53
C VAL A 505 13.07 19.15 -2.48
N GLU A 506 13.05 20.48 -2.39
CA GLU A 506 13.93 21.26 -1.53
C GLU A 506 13.21 21.69 -0.24
N LYS A 507 13.92 21.67 0.89
CA LYS A 507 13.41 22.18 2.16
C LYS A 507 13.42 23.71 2.16
N GLN A 508 12.32 24.33 1.75
CA GLN A 508 12.06 25.74 2.00
C GLN A 508 10.71 25.94 2.69
N SER A 509 10.73 26.54 3.88
CA SER A 509 9.61 27.38 4.31
C SER A 509 9.63 28.63 3.43
N TYR A 510 8.69 28.73 2.49
CA TYR A 510 8.39 30.01 1.87
C TYR A 510 7.93 30.98 2.96
N SER A 511 8.19 32.28 2.80
CA SER A 511 7.90 33.30 3.85
C SER A 511 6.42 33.46 4.22
N GLY A 512 5.52 32.76 3.53
CA GLY A 512 4.09 32.63 3.84
C GLY A 512 3.62 31.24 4.30
N GLY A 513 4.51 30.31 4.65
CA GLY A 513 4.17 29.03 5.31
C GLY A 513 4.42 27.75 4.50
N VAL A 514 3.65 26.69 4.81
CA VAL A 514 3.88 25.32 4.31
C VAL A 514 3.43 25.16 2.85
N ILE A 515 4.36 24.76 1.98
CA ILE A 515 4.06 24.42 0.59
C ILE A 515 3.20 23.16 0.55
N SER A 516 1.93 23.32 0.16
CA SER A 516 0.93 22.25 0.18
C SER A 516 1.10 21.18 -0.92
N GLY A 517 2.09 21.31 -1.81
CA GLY A 517 2.25 20.47 -3.00
C GLY A 517 1.23 20.79 -4.11
N HIS A 518 1.12 19.91 -5.10
CA HIS A 518 0.09 19.98 -6.15
C HIS A 518 -0.53 18.60 -6.41
N ILE A 519 -1.74 18.60 -7.00
CA ILE A 519 -2.48 17.38 -7.36
C ILE A 519 -3.40 17.63 -8.56
N GLU A 520 -3.38 16.72 -9.54
CA GLU A 520 -4.20 16.80 -10.76
C GLU A 520 -4.59 15.40 -11.30
N ILE A 521 -5.72 15.32 -12.00
CA ILE A 521 -6.25 14.09 -12.64
C ILE A 521 -5.88 14.13 -14.13
N LYS A 522 -5.27 13.06 -14.64
CA LYS A 522 -4.95 12.91 -16.07
C LYS A 522 -6.18 12.55 -16.90
N HIS A 523 -6.34 13.18 -18.06
CA HIS A 523 -7.38 12.89 -19.04
C HIS A 523 -6.83 12.91 -20.48
N ALA A 524 -7.67 12.58 -21.46
CA ALA A 524 -7.25 12.42 -22.86
C ALA A 524 -6.59 13.67 -23.48
N GLY A 525 -6.94 14.88 -23.01
CA GLY A 525 -6.42 16.15 -23.51
C GLY A 525 -5.42 16.86 -22.59
N GLY A 526 -4.97 16.22 -21.50
CA GLY A 526 -4.07 16.84 -20.51
C GLY A 526 -4.40 16.48 -19.06
N TYR A 527 -4.43 17.49 -18.19
CA TYR A 527 -4.53 17.34 -16.74
C TYR A 527 -5.52 18.38 -16.16
N VAL A 528 -6.29 17.99 -15.15
CA VAL A 528 -7.32 18.83 -14.52
C VAL A 528 -7.25 18.78 -12.99
N SER A 529 -7.29 19.96 -12.35
CA SER A 529 -7.28 20.15 -10.90
C SER A 529 -8.30 21.23 -10.50
N ASP A 530 -7.86 22.39 -10.01
CA ASP A 530 -8.73 23.59 -9.91
C ASP A 530 -8.72 24.46 -11.18
N PHE A 531 -7.97 24.03 -12.20
CA PHE A 531 -7.96 24.52 -13.57
C PHE A 531 -7.68 23.33 -14.52
N ASN A 532 -7.69 23.54 -15.84
CA ASN A 532 -7.25 22.54 -16.82
C ASN A 532 -6.02 23.03 -17.61
N GLY A 533 -5.07 22.13 -17.88
CA GLY A 533 -3.91 22.38 -18.73
C GLY A 533 -3.62 21.21 -19.67
N ASN A 534 -3.17 21.51 -20.89
CA ASN A 534 -2.77 20.49 -21.88
C ASN A 534 -1.43 19.81 -21.54
N ASN A 535 -0.75 20.31 -20.50
CA ASN A 535 0.47 19.79 -19.90
C ASN A 535 0.24 19.74 -18.38
N PRO A 536 0.98 18.89 -17.63
CA PRO A 536 0.92 18.92 -16.16
C PRO A 536 1.28 20.31 -15.62
N CYS A 537 0.72 20.67 -14.46
CA CYS A 537 0.80 22.01 -13.88
C CYS A 537 2.24 22.53 -13.74
N TYR A 538 3.19 21.63 -13.49
CA TYR A 538 4.63 21.89 -13.61
C TYR A 538 5.19 21.12 -14.81
N ARG A 539 6.01 21.78 -15.64
CA ARG A 539 6.69 21.17 -16.81
C ARG A 539 7.78 20.17 -16.36
N THR A 540 7.36 18.98 -15.97
CA THR A 540 8.24 17.89 -15.49
C THR A 540 8.98 17.18 -16.62
N ASP A 541 10.25 16.83 -16.38
CA ASP A 541 10.91 15.71 -17.05
C ASP A 541 10.12 14.42 -16.70
N PRO A 542 9.55 13.70 -17.67
CA PRO A 542 8.72 12.52 -17.39
C PRO A 542 9.54 11.31 -16.94
N VAL A 543 10.83 11.24 -17.26
CA VAL A 543 11.70 10.12 -16.89
C VAL A 543 12.27 10.34 -15.48
N LYS A 544 12.69 11.58 -15.17
CA LYS A 544 13.19 11.93 -13.83
C LYS A 544 12.08 12.26 -12.82
N LEU A 545 10.85 12.49 -13.30
CA LEU A 545 9.67 12.90 -12.54
C LEU A 545 9.79 14.25 -11.80
N VAL A 546 10.73 15.11 -12.20
CA VAL A 546 11.07 16.39 -11.56
C VAL A 546 10.80 17.57 -12.50
N SER A 547 10.30 18.69 -11.97
CA SER A 547 10.17 19.96 -12.68
C SER A 547 11.39 20.86 -12.50
N PRO A 548 11.65 21.80 -13.44
CA PRO A 548 12.48 22.96 -13.16
C PRO A 548 12.02 23.73 -11.92
N VAL A 549 12.92 24.55 -11.37
CA VAL A 549 12.65 25.48 -10.27
C VAL A 549 11.48 26.40 -10.65
N ASN A 550 10.46 26.47 -9.79
CA ASN A 550 9.32 27.36 -10.03
C ASN A 550 9.72 28.82 -9.73
N VAL A 551 9.85 29.64 -10.76
CA VAL A 551 10.27 31.06 -10.68
C VAL A 551 9.44 31.89 -9.69
N LYS A 552 8.16 31.55 -9.45
CA LYS A 552 7.31 32.27 -8.48
C LYS A 552 7.62 31.93 -7.01
N TYR A 553 8.14 30.74 -6.74
CA TYR A 553 8.27 30.20 -5.38
C TYR A 553 9.69 29.76 -5.00
N GLY A 554 10.65 29.75 -5.93
CA GLY A 554 12.03 29.31 -5.70
C GLY A 554 12.22 27.80 -5.56
N VAL A 555 11.18 26.99 -5.80
CA VAL A 555 11.15 25.57 -5.40
C VAL A 555 10.95 24.62 -6.59
N SER A 556 11.75 23.56 -6.63
CA SER A 556 11.60 22.41 -7.55
C SER A 556 10.56 21.41 -7.01
N PHE A 557 9.73 20.82 -7.88
CA PHE A 557 8.72 19.82 -7.51
C PHE A 557 9.02 18.45 -8.15
N LYS A 558 8.62 17.37 -7.47
CA LYS A 558 8.71 15.98 -7.96
C LYS A 558 7.39 15.25 -7.81
N VAL A 559 7.02 14.43 -8.80
CA VAL A 559 5.88 13.50 -8.66
C VAL A 559 6.26 12.38 -7.68
N THR A 560 5.47 12.26 -6.62
CA THR A 560 5.65 11.28 -5.52
C THR A 560 4.64 10.14 -5.58
N GLY A 561 3.56 10.30 -6.34
CA GLY A 561 2.66 9.21 -6.66
C GLY A 561 1.86 9.46 -7.93
N ILE A 562 1.60 8.36 -8.66
CA ILE A 562 0.68 8.30 -9.79
C ILE A 562 -0.36 7.26 -9.38
N TRP A 563 -1.49 7.72 -8.85
CA TRP A 563 -2.48 6.86 -8.20
C TRP A 563 -3.61 6.50 -9.16
N TYR A 564 -3.85 5.22 -9.40
CA TYR A 564 -4.90 4.75 -10.31
C TYR A 564 -5.85 3.75 -9.64
N LYS A 565 -7.12 3.84 -10.02
CA LYS A 565 -8.20 2.93 -9.67
C LYS A 565 -9.30 3.04 -10.72
N GLU A 566 -9.94 1.92 -11.01
CA GLU A 566 -11.12 1.85 -11.89
C GLU A 566 -12.40 2.18 -11.11
#